data_AF-A0A6P0IZC6-F1
#
_entry.id   AF-A0A6P0IZC6-F1
#
_cell.length_a   1.000
_cell.length_b   1.000
_cell.length_c   1.000
_cell.angle_alpha   90.00
_cell.angle_beta   90.00
_cell.angle_gamma   90.00
#
_symmetry.space_group_name_H-M   'P 1'
#
loop_
_entity.id
_entity.type
_entity.pdbx_description
1 polymer ?
#
loop_
_entity_poly.entity_id
_entity_poly.type
_entity_poly.pdbx_seq_one_letter_code
_entity_poly.pdbx_strand_id
1 'polypeptide(L)'
;EASLEGGAQTYELNEDSEGVTAEVFTEVSNLENLSQILKNQGFEVSEAQLRWIPSNTVEVTDPDLARTLLKLMDALEELEDVQNVTANFEMSDQLMSLSMI
;
A
#
# COMPACT_ATOMS: atom_id res chain seq x y z
N GLU A 1 -4.63 19.94 -1.06
CA GLU A 1 -4.70 20.90 -2.19
C GLU A 1 -3.76 20.46 -3.32
N ALA A 2 -2.45 20.37 -3.06
CA ALA A 2 -1.45 19.86 -4.02
C ALA A 2 -1.82 18.50 -4.68
N SER A 3 -2.35 17.54 -3.92
CA SER A 3 -2.77 16.24 -4.46
C SER A 3 -3.93 16.36 -5.47
N LEU A 4 -4.89 17.25 -5.22
CA LEU A 4 -6.03 17.47 -6.10
C LEU A 4 -5.59 18.19 -7.38
N GLU A 5 -4.69 19.16 -7.24
CA GLU A 5 -4.10 19.89 -8.37
C GLU A 5 -3.30 18.96 -9.29
N GLY A 6 -2.62 17.98 -8.71
CA GLY A 6 -1.90 16.93 -9.45
C GLY A 6 -2.76 15.77 -9.93
N GLY A 7 -4.09 15.81 -9.83
CA GLY A 7 -4.97 14.75 -10.33
C GLY A 7 -4.91 13.44 -9.54
N ALA A 8 -4.61 13.51 -8.23
CA ALA A 8 -4.78 12.35 -7.36
C ALA A 8 -6.26 11.94 -7.28
N GLN A 9 -6.51 10.63 -7.35
CA GLN A 9 -7.85 10.06 -7.19
C GLN A 9 -8.23 9.94 -5.72
N THR A 10 -7.28 9.52 -4.88
CA THR A 10 -7.48 9.38 -3.44
C THR A 10 -6.14 9.54 -2.71
N TYR A 11 -6.19 9.79 -1.41
CA TYR A 11 -5.03 9.80 -0.55
C TYR A 11 -5.38 9.15 0.79
N GLU A 12 -4.40 8.50 1.40
CA GLU A 12 -4.49 7.91 2.73
C GLU A 12 -3.39 8.49 3.61
N LEU A 13 -3.74 8.82 4.86
CA LEU A 13 -2.81 9.34 5.84
C LEU A 13 -2.49 8.23 6.83
N ASN A 14 -1.22 7.91 6.95
CA ASN A 14 -0.72 6.94 7.93
C ASN A 14 0.04 7.72 9.01
N GLU A 15 -0.40 7.57 10.25
CA GLU A 15 0.26 8.18 11.41
C GLU A 15 0.99 7.09 12.20
N ASP A 16 2.30 7.06 12.09
CA ASP A 16 3.16 6.11 12.80
C ASP A 16 3.99 6.83 13.88
N SER A 17 4.69 6.04 14.71
CA SER A 17 5.59 6.58 15.74
C SER A 17 6.73 7.46 15.21
N GLU A 18 7.00 7.39 13.90
CA GLU A 18 8.03 8.17 13.20
C GLU A 18 7.49 9.46 12.55
N GLY A 19 6.17 9.67 12.52
CA GLY A 19 5.53 10.87 11.97
C GLY A 19 4.29 10.59 11.13
N VAL A 20 3.79 11.63 10.47
CA VAL A 20 2.64 11.53 9.55
C VAL A 20 3.16 11.35 8.13
N THR A 21 2.81 10.23 7.51
CA THR A 21 3.07 9.96 6.09
C THR A 21 1.76 9.98 5.31
N ALA A 22 1.84 10.31 4.01
CA ALA A 22 0.67 10.38 3.14
C ALA A 22 0.93 9.53 1.88
N GLU A 23 0.10 8.53 1.67
CA GLU A 23 0.06 7.76 0.43
C GLU A 23 -0.94 8.40 -0.52
N VAL A 24 -0.51 8.72 -1.74
CA VAL A 24 -1.34 9.39 -2.73
C VAL A 24 -1.48 8.50 -3.96
N PHE A 25 -2.73 8.24 -4.35
CA PHE A 25 -3.06 7.34 -5.43
C PHE A 25 -3.57 8.12 -6.63
N THR A 26 -3.13 7.72 -7.83
CA THR A 26 -3.53 8.35 -9.09
C THR A 26 -3.50 7.32 -10.22
N GLU A 27 -3.95 7.72 -11.40
CA GLU A 27 -3.86 6.87 -12.59
C GLU A 27 -2.41 6.65 -13.01
N VAL A 28 -2.15 5.48 -13.60
CA VAL A 28 -0.82 5.07 -14.10
C VAL A 28 -0.19 6.14 -15.00
N SER A 29 -0.98 6.74 -15.91
CA SER A 29 -0.51 7.79 -16.82
C SER A 29 -0.19 9.12 -16.13
N ASN A 30 -0.67 9.33 -14.91
CA ASN A 30 -0.56 10.59 -14.18
C ASN A 30 0.45 10.54 -13.02
N LEU A 31 1.04 9.38 -12.73
CA LEU A 31 1.98 9.18 -11.61
C LEU A 31 3.18 10.14 -11.66
N GLU A 32 3.83 10.27 -12.82
CA GLU A 32 4.98 11.17 -12.99
C GLU A 32 4.57 12.63 -12.78
N ASN A 33 3.44 13.04 -13.34
CA ASN A 33 2.94 14.41 -13.22
C ASN A 33 2.66 14.78 -11.76
N LEU A 34 1.96 13.89 -11.04
CA LEU A 34 1.68 14.05 -9.62
C LEU A 34 2.97 14.15 -8.80
N SER A 35 3.95 13.27 -9.04
CA SER A 35 5.23 13.28 -8.34
C SER A 35 5.96 14.62 -8.51
N GLN A 36 5.98 15.17 -9.73
CA GLN A 36 6.59 16.47 -10.02
C GLN A 36 5.86 17.62 -9.31
N ILE A 37 4.52 17.62 -9.32
CA ILE A 37 3.72 18.65 -8.65
C ILE A 37 3.95 18.62 -7.14
N LEU A 38 3.95 17.45 -6.52
CA LEU A 38 4.21 17.29 -5.09
C LEU A 38 5.61 17.81 -4.71
N LYS A 39 6.64 17.47 -5.50
CA LYS A 39 8.00 17.98 -5.30
C LYS A 39 8.09 19.50 -5.47
N ASN A 40 7.42 20.05 -6.49
CA ASN A 40 7.40 21.50 -6.72
C ASN A 40 6.67 22.28 -5.62
N GLN A 41 5.69 21.64 -4.98
CA GLN A 41 4.95 22.20 -3.83
C GLN A 41 5.71 22.02 -2.50
N GLY A 42 6.91 21.42 -2.53
CA GLY A 42 7.77 21.27 -1.35
C GLY A 42 7.54 20.00 -0.54
N PHE A 43 6.78 19.03 -1.05
CA PHE A 43 6.64 17.73 -0.42
C PHE A 43 7.80 16.80 -0.80
N GLU A 44 8.34 16.10 0.19
CA GLU A 44 9.32 15.04 -0.05
C GLU A 44 8.57 13.78 -0.50
N VAL A 45 8.77 13.38 -1.76
CA VAL A 45 8.21 12.14 -2.30
C VAL A 45 9.23 11.03 -2.06
N SER A 46 8.99 10.22 -1.03
CA SER A 46 9.88 9.11 -0.65
C SER A 46 9.94 8.03 -1.73
N GLU A 47 8.79 7.64 -2.27
CA GLU A 47 8.67 6.60 -3.27
C GLU A 47 7.51 6.90 -4.23
N ALA A 48 7.66 6.53 -5.51
CA ALA A 48 6.59 6.54 -6.48
C ALA A 48 6.68 5.26 -7.31
N GLN A 49 5.68 4.40 -7.18
CA GLN A 49 5.66 3.10 -7.84
C GLN A 49 4.29 2.76 -8.42
N LEU A 50 4.30 1.95 -9.47
CA LEU A 50 3.08 1.40 -10.06
C LEU A 50 2.72 0.12 -9.31
N ARG A 51 1.59 0.16 -8.61
CA ARG A 51 1.06 -0.98 -7.87
C ARG A 51 -0.35 -1.32 -8.35
N TRP A 52 -0.68 -2.60 -8.29
CA TRP A 52 -2.06 -3.05 -8.46
C TRP A 52 -2.83 -2.79 -7.17
N ILE A 53 -3.91 -2.02 -7.24
CA ILE A 53 -4.77 -1.76 -6.09
C ILE A 53 -6.03 -2.59 -6.23
N PRO A 54 -6.32 -3.50 -5.29
CA PRO A 54 -7.52 -4.31 -5.35
C PRO A 54 -8.76 -3.44 -5.17
N SER A 55 -9.78 -3.62 -6.01
CA SER A 55 -11.03 -2.85 -5.92
C SER A 55 -11.93 -3.27 -4.76
N ASN A 56 -11.71 -4.46 -4.19
CA ASN A 56 -12.43 -4.99 -3.04
C ASN A 56 -11.46 -5.78 -2.16
N THR A 57 -11.60 -5.60 -0.84
CA THR A 57 -10.88 -6.39 0.15
C THR A 57 -11.73 -7.57 0.65
N VAL A 58 -11.07 -8.65 1.07
CA VAL A 58 -11.68 -9.83 1.66
C VAL A 58 -11.17 -9.99 3.09
N GLU A 59 -12.05 -9.86 4.06
CA GLU A 59 -11.69 -10.05 5.47
C GLU A 59 -11.38 -11.52 5.76
N VAL A 60 -10.22 -11.77 6.37
CA VAL A 60 -9.80 -13.09 6.84
C VAL A 60 -9.92 -13.11 8.36
N THR A 61 -10.82 -13.96 8.85
CA THR A 61 -11.09 -14.16 10.28
C THR A 61 -10.54 -15.48 10.82
N ASP A 62 -10.17 -16.41 9.92
CA ASP A 62 -9.61 -17.71 10.27
C ASP A 62 -8.07 -17.60 10.46
N PRO A 63 -7.53 -17.89 11.65
CA PRO A 63 -6.10 -17.81 11.93
C PRO A 63 -5.24 -18.78 11.10
N ASP A 64 -5.72 -19.99 10.85
CA ASP A 64 -4.99 -21.01 10.09
C ASP A 64 -4.93 -20.64 8.61
N LEU A 65 -6.02 -20.08 8.07
CA LEU A 65 -6.06 -19.52 6.73
C LEU A 65 -5.12 -18.31 6.60
N ALA A 66 -5.17 -17.37 7.55
CA ALA A 66 -4.29 -16.20 7.57
C ALA A 66 -2.81 -16.60 7.57
N ARG A 67 -2.43 -17.59 8.41
CA ARG A 67 -1.05 -18.10 8.46
C ARG A 67 -0.63 -18.77 7.15
N THR A 68 -1.55 -19.47 6.49
CA THR A 68 -1.27 -20.10 5.19
C THR A 68 -1.08 -19.05 4.10
N LEU A 69 -1.90 -17.99 4.10
CA LEU A 69 -1.79 -16.88 3.16
C LEU A 69 -0.49 -16.10 3.35
N LEU A 70 -0.08 -15.81 4.59
CA LEU A 70 1.21 -15.17 4.89
C LEU A 70 2.38 -16.00 4.36
N LYS A 71 2.42 -17.30 4.68
CA LYS A 71 3.47 -18.19 4.16
C LYS A 71 3.50 -18.25 2.64
N LEU A 72 2.33 -18.16 2.00
CA LEU A 72 2.25 -18.13 0.54
C LEU A 72 2.84 -16.82 0.00
N MET A 73 2.55 -15.68 0.63
CA MET A 73 3.15 -14.40 0.26
C MET A 73 4.67 -14.45 0.43
N ASP A 74 5.17 -14.85 1.59
CA ASP A 74 6.61 -14.97 1.86
C ASP A 74 7.29 -15.86 0.81
N ALA A 75 6.72 -17.04 0.53
CA ALA A 75 7.28 -17.97 -0.45
C ALA A 75 7.27 -17.43 -1.88
N LEU A 76 6.33 -16.54 -2.23
CA LEU A 76 6.30 -15.88 -3.53
C LEU A 76 7.33 -14.75 -3.59
N GLU A 77 7.53 -14.00 -2.51
CA GLU A 77 8.53 -12.92 -2.42
C GLU A 77 9.97 -13.44 -2.41
N GLU A 78 10.20 -14.67 -1.93
CA GLU A 78 11.51 -15.33 -1.98
C GLU A 78 11.94 -15.76 -3.40
N LEU A 79 11.04 -15.74 -4.38
CA LEU A 79 11.35 -16.11 -5.76
C LEU A 79 12.04 -14.95 -6.48
N GLU A 80 13.25 -15.21 -7.02
CA GLU A 80 14.05 -14.21 -7.76
C GLU A 80 13.34 -13.61 -8.99
N ASP A 81 12.40 -14.36 -9.58
CA ASP A 81 11.62 -13.94 -10.75
C ASP A 81 10.37 -13.12 -10.38
N VAL A 82 9.99 -13.06 -9.11
CA VAL A 82 8.80 -12.33 -8.64
C VAL A 82 9.19 -10.90 -8.31
N GLN A 83 8.52 -9.95 -8.96
CA GLN A 83 8.81 -8.52 -8.79
C GLN A 83 7.90 -7.84 -7.77
N ASN A 84 6.65 -8.27 -7.65
CA ASN A 84 5.67 -7.73 -6.72
C ASN A 84 4.60 -8.79 -6.41
N VAL A 85 4.27 -8.96 -5.13
CA VAL A 85 3.12 -9.74 -4.67
C VAL A 85 2.06 -8.77 -4.18
N THR A 86 0.82 -8.94 -4.62
CA THR A 86 -0.30 -8.11 -4.19
C THR A 86 -1.44 -9.03 -3.78
N ALA A 87 -1.96 -8.79 -2.60
CA ALA A 87 -3.12 -9.50 -2.07
C ALA A 87 -4.26 -8.52 -1.83
N ASN A 88 -5.48 -9.04 -1.87
CA ASN A 88 -6.69 -8.29 -1.54
C ASN A 88 -7.32 -8.74 -0.23
N PHE A 89 -6.59 -9.50 0.60
CA PHE A 89 -7.10 -9.91 1.90
C PHE A 89 -6.68 -8.93 2.98
N GLU A 90 -7.56 -8.74 3.97
CA GLU A 90 -7.29 -7.93 5.15
C GLU A 90 -7.46 -8.82 6.38
N MET A 91 -6.47 -8.80 7.27
CA MET A 91 -6.54 -9.57 8.50
C MET A 91 -7.37 -8.83 9.51
N SER A 92 -8.35 -9.52 10.10
CA SER A 92 -9.11 -8.96 11.21
C SER A 92 -8.19 -8.49 12.35
N ASP A 93 -8.58 -7.42 13.05
CA ASP A 93 -7.82 -6.83 14.16
C ASP A 93 -7.38 -7.86 15.23
N GLN A 94 -8.22 -8.89 15.43
CA GLN A 94 -7.96 -9.97 16.38
C GLN A 94 -6.71 -10.77 15.98
N LEU A 95 -6.49 -11.01 14.69
CA LEU A 95 -5.33 -11.73 14.17
C LEU A 95 -4.09 -10.85 14.08
N MET A 96 -4.26 -9.56 13.71
CA MET A 96 -3.16 -8.58 13.70
C MET A 96 -2.49 -8.50 15.08
N SER A 97 -3.28 -8.52 16.16
CA SER A 97 -2.77 -8.50 17.54
C SER A 97 -1.94 -9.73 17.93
N LEU A 98 -2.20 -10.89 17.32
CA LEU A 98 -1.46 -12.13 17.57
C LEU A 98 -0.14 -12.19 16.81
N SER A 99 -0.02 -11.48 15.69
CA SER A 99 1.20 -11.46 14.86
C SER A 99 2.30 -10.53 15.39
N MET A 100 1.98 -9.65 16.35
CA MET A 100 2.92 -8.74 17.02
C MET A 100 3.55 -9.29 18.31
N ILE A 101 3.46 -10.61 18.56
CA ILE A 101 4.10 -11.31 19.70
C ILE A 101 5.13 -12.30 19.15
#